data_AF-A0A0L0EUP3-F1
#
_entry.id   AF-A0A0L0EUP3-F1
#
_cell.length_a   1.000
_cell.length_b   1.000
_cell.length_c   1.000
_cell.angle_alpha   90.00
_cell.angle_beta   90.00
_cell.angle_gamma   90.00
#
_symmetry.space_group_name_H-M   'P 1'
#
loop_
_entity.id
_entity.type
_entity.pdbx_description
1 polymer ?
#
loop_
_entity_poly.entity_id
_entity_poly.type
_entity_poly.pdbx_seq_one_letter_code
_entity_poly.pdbx_strand_id
1 'polypeptide(L)' 'MPAIQLRFLDNRRQRVSDSEQLSTTAAQWTTVSGQTLLPKGTAYIEFVLQGTRNQGSDNDSYFDNLILQIRVD' A
#
# COMPACT_ATOMS: atom_id res chain seq x y z
N MET A 1 -8.79 -8.54 7.01
CA MET A 1 -9.01 -7.68 5.84
C MET A 1 -7.66 -7.16 5.37
N PRO A 2 -7.21 -7.55 4.17
CA PRO A 2 -5.98 -7.03 3.58
C PRO A 2 -6.16 -5.58 3.15
N ALA A 3 -5.15 -4.76 3.43
CA ALA A 3 -5.03 -3.39 2.97
C ALA A 3 -3.60 -3.10 2.53
N ILE A 4 -3.45 -2.31 1.46
CA ILE A 4 -2.18 -1.88 0.91
C ILE A 4 -2.19 -0.35 0.78
N GLN A 5 -1.08 0.28 1.13
CA GLN A 5 -0.85 1.70 0.92
C GLN A 5 0.61 1.93 0.52
N LEU A 6 0.88 2.97 -0.26
CA LEU A 6 2.26 3.44 -0.47
C LEU A 6 2.60 4.48 0.58
N ARG A 7 3.74 4.33 1.25
CA ARG A 7 4.35 5.36 2.09
C ARG A 7 5.49 6.02 1.36
N PHE A 8 5.46 7.34 1.27
CA PHE A 8 6.50 8.15 0.65
C PHE A 8 7.43 8.69 1.73
N LEU A 9 8.74 8.45 1.58
CA LEU A 9 9.76 8.88 2.54
C LEU A 9 10.80 9.78 1.88
N ASP A 10 11.35 10.72 2.65
CA ASP A 10 12.47 11.56 2.23
C ASP A 10 13.84 10.85 2.32
N ASN A 11 14.92 11.55 1.99
CA ASN A 11 16.28 11.00 2.01
C ASN A 11 16.78 10.61 3.42
N ARG A 12 16.11 11.06 4.49
CA ARG A 12 16.37 10.69 5.89
C ARG A 12 15.42 9.61 6.38
N ARG A 13 14.66 8.98 5.47
CA ARG A 13 13.60 8.00 5.75
C ARG A 13 12.47 8.55 6.63
N GLN A 14 12.27 9.87 6.63
CA GLN A 14 11.12 10.49 7.31
C GLN A 14 9.91 10.49 6.39
N ARG A 15 8.72 10.31 6.97
CA ARG A 15 7.46 10.26 6.22
C ARG A 15 7.15 11.63 5.62
N VAL A 16 6.98 11.66 4.30
CA VAL A 16 6.50 12.82 3.54
C VAL A 16 4.97 12.79 3.47
N SER A 17 4.42 11.66 3.01
CA SER A 17 2.98 11.41 2.94
C SER A 17 2.72 9.92 2.63
N ASP A 18 1.46 9.57 2.36
CA ASP A 18 1.04 8.24 1.92
C ASP A 18 -0.01 8.38 0.82
N SER A 19 -0.18 7.32 0.03
CA SER A 19 -1.27 7.22 -0.94
C SER A 19 -2.61 6.99 -0.26
N GLU A 20 -3.68 6.88 -1.04
CA GLU A 20 -4.90 6.21 -0.58
C GLU A 20 -4.58 4.77 -0.12
N GLN A 21 -5.31 4.28 0.87
CA GLN A 21 -5.28 2.88 1.28
C GLN A 21 -6.29 2.07 0.47
N LEU A 22 -5.81 1.08 -0.26
CA LEU A 22 -6.63 0.14 -1.02
C LEU A 22 -6.90 -1.08 -0.17
N SER A 23 -8.15 -1.54 -0.11
CA SER A 23 -8.53 -2.74 0.64
C SER A 23 -9.69 -3.46 -0.02
N THR A 24 -9.92 -4.72 0.37
CA THR A 24 -11.05 -5.52 -0.10
C THR A 24 -11.54 -6.44 1.01
N THR A 25 -12.85 -6.67 1.05
CA THR A 25 -13.49 -7.68 1.91
C THR A 25 -13.76 -9.00 1.19
N ALA A 26 -13.43 -9.09 -0.10
CA ALA A 26 -13.64 -10.30 -0.88
C ALA A 26 -12.79 -11.46 -0.34
N ALA A 27 -13.39 -12.65 -0.25
CA ALA A 27 -12.71 -13.88 0.14
C ALA A 27 -11.96 -14.57 -1.03
N GLN A 28 -11.81 -13.88 -2.16
CA GLN A 28 -11.17 -14.37 -3.38
C GLN A 28 -9.97 -13.46 -3.69
N TRP A 29 -8.96 -13.97 -4.41
CA TRP A 29 -7.90 -13.11 -4.96
C TRP A 29 -8.51 -11.97 -5.78
N THR A 30 -8.21 -10.75 -5.39
CA THR A 30 -8.78 -9.54 -5.99
C THR A 30 -7.66 -8.56 -6.29
N THR A 31 -7.53 -8.16 -7.54
CA THR A 31 -6.62 -7.07 -7.91
C THR A 31 -7.23 -5.74 -7.47
N VAL A 32 -6.47 -4.98 -6.67
CA VAL A 32 -6.76 -3.59 -6.36
C VAL A 32 -5.70 -2.71 -7.02
N SER A 33 -6.09 -1.52 -7.48
CA SER A 33 -5.19 -0.59 -8.15
C SER A 33 -5.55 0.84 -7.82
N GLY A 34 -4.53 1.71 -7.74
CA GLY A 34 -4.70 3.14 -7.53
C GLY A 34 -3.53 3.89 -8.14
N GLN A 35 -3.69 5.21 -8.26
CA GLN A 35 -2.65 6.11 -8.74
C GLN A 35 -2.63 7.37 -7.87
N THR A 36 -1.46 7.95 -7.71
CA THR A 36 -1.31 9.23 -7.02
C THR A 36 -0.11 9.98 -7.57
N LEU A 37 -0.08 11.29 -7.37
CA LEU A 37 1.09 12.10 -7.72
C LEU A 37 2.26 11.73 -6.81
N LEU A 38 3.46 11.59 -7.38
CA LEU A 38 4.67 11.38 -6.61
C LEU A 38 5.01 12.66 -5.82
N PRO A 39 4.96 12.66 -4.48
CA PRO A 39 5.22 13.86 -3.70
C PRO A 39 6.66 14.35 -3.90
N LYS A 40 6.83 15.67 -4.05
CA LYS A 40 8.17 16.28 -4.15
C LYS A 40 8.99 15.95 -2.91
N GLY A 41 10.24 15.56 -3.11
CA GLY A 41 11.16 15.21 -2.02
C GLY A 41 11.09 13.73 -1.61
N THR A 42 10.25 12.92 -2.26
CA THR A 42 10.29 11.46 -2.10
C THR A 42 11.63 10.91 -2.59
N ALA A 43 12.31 10.17 -1.72
CA ALA A 43 13.52 9.40 -2.03
C ALA A 43 13.28 7.89 -1.94
N TYR A 44 12.32 7.44 -1.12
CA TYR A 44 11.93 6.03 -0.99
C TYR A 44 10.41 5.89 -1.02
N ILE A 45 9.95 4.75 -1.55
CA ILE A 45 8.53 4.35 -1.55
C ILE A 45 8.45 2.96 -0.91
N GLU A 46 7.62 2.82 0.11
CA GLU A 46 7.39 1.54 0.79
C GLU A 46 5.96 1.06 0.53
N PHE A 47 5.78 -0.22 0.22
CA PHE A 47 4.48 -0.87 0.35
C PHE A 47 4.21 -1.15 1.82
N VAL A 48 3.14 -0.58 2.36
CA VAL A 48 2.63 -0.88 3.70
C VAL A 48 1.50 -1.88 3.54
N LEU A 49 1.77 -3.14 3.93
CA LEU A 49 0.80 -4.23 3.91
C LEU A 49 0.21 -4.41 5.30
N GLN A 50 -1.11 -4.35 5.43
CA GLN A 50 -1.80 -4.45 6.71
C GLN A 50 -2.92 -5.48 6.65
N GLY A 51 -2.94 -6.41 7.62
CA GLY A 51 -4.06 -7.30 7.88
C GLY A 51 -4.87 -6.83 9.08
N THR A 52 -6.14 -6.50 8.88
CA THR A 52 -7.07 -6.14 9.97
C THR A 52 -7.84 -7.37 10.45
N ARG A 53 -7.82 -7.65 11.76
CA ARG A 53 -8.67 -8.66 12.39
C ARG A 53 -10.11 -8.17 12.44
N ASN A 54 -11.03 -8.84 11.76
CA ASN A 54 -12.46 -8.48 11.82
C ASN A 54 -13.21 -9.31 12.89
N GLN A 55 -12.88 -10.60 13.06
CA GLN A 55 -13.40 -11.52 14.08
C GLN A 55 -12.40 -12.67 14.32
N GLY A 56 -12.56 -13.44 15.40
CA GLY A 56 -11.70 -14.61 15.71
C GLY A 56 -10.31 -14.24 16.24
N SER A 57 -9.38 -15.20 16.26
CA SER A 57 -8.01 -15.02 16.79
C SER A 57 -7.00 -14.54 15.75
N ASP A 58 -7.32 -14.62 14.46
CA ASP A 58 -6.37 -14.46 13.37
C ASP A 58 -6.66 -13.23 12.50
N ASN A 59 -5.61 -12.61 11.95
CA ASN A 59 -5.64 -11.51 11.00
C ASN A 59 -4.88 -11.80 9.71
N ASP A 60 -4.57 -13.07 9.45
CA ASP A 60 -3.90 -13.52 8.24
C ASP A 60 -4.48 -12.86 6.98
N SER A 61 -3.57 -12.34 6.19
CA SER A 61 -3.86 -11.62 4.95
C SER A 61 -2.75 -11.95 3.97
N TYR A 62 -3.14 -12.33 2.75
CA TYR A 62 -2.24 -12.82 1.73
C TYR A 62 -2.16 -11.79 0.60
N PHE A 63 -0.95 -11.56 0.09
CA PHE A 63 -0.66 -10.57 -0.94
C PHE A 63 0.24 -11.21 -1.99
N ASP A 64 -0.03 -10.94 -3.26
CA ASP A 64 0.78 -11.42 -4.38
C ASP A 64 0.76 -10.37 -5.52
N ASN A 65 1.73 -10.45 -6.43
CA ASN A 65 1.88 -9.56 -7.58
C ASN A 65 1.85 -8.06 -7.23
N LEU A 66 2.68 -7.65 -6.27
CA LEU A 66 2.87 -6.23 -5.93
C LEU A 66 3.59 -5.50 -7.06
N ILE A 67 2.92 -4.54 -7.69
CA ILE A 67 3.44 -3.79 -8.84
C ILE A 67 3.43 -2.30 -8.51
N LEU A 68 4.59 -1.64 -8.68
CA LEU A 68 4.74 -0.18 -8.64
C LEU A 68 5.22 0.30 -10.01
N GLN A 69 4.52 1.27 -10.58
CA GLN A 69 4.92 1.93 -11.82
C GLN A 69 5.14 3.43 -11.55
N ILE A 70 6.33 3.94 -11.85
CA ILE A 70 6.60 5.37 -11.88
C ILE A 70 6.45 5.85 -13.32
N ARG A 71 5.60 6.86 -13.52
CA ARG A 71 5.42 7.53 -14.81
C ARG A 71 6.21 8.83 -14.79
N VAL A 72 7.08 8.99 -15.78
CA VAL A 72 7.75 10.25 -16.10
C VAL A 72 7.22 10.69 -17.46
N ASP A 73 6.88 11.96 -17.56
CA ASP A 73 6.51 12.57 -18.83
C ASP A 73 7.72 12.67 -19.78
#